data_AF-G2EFY8-F1
#
_entry.id   AF-G2EFY8-F1
#
_cell.length_a   1.000
_cell.length_b   1.000
_cell.length_c   1.000
_cell.angle_alpha   90.00
_cell.angle_beta   90.00
_cell.angle_gamma   90.00
#
_symmetry.space_group_name_H-M   'P 1'
#
loop_
_entity.id
_entity.type
_entity.pdbx_description
1 polymer ?
#
loop_
_entity_poly.entity_id
_entity_poly.type
_entity_poly.pdbx_seq_one_letter_code
_entity_poly.pdbx_strand_id
1 'polypeptide(L)'
;MNRFGAILLFYKPYVLWSLGVTLFLISVDSDFIVICAAKLFLLTFLWYFLSETTAKRKLIFYKNLGISTLKLFSVLYIIDILITSLFFKVFNVFI
;
A
#
# COMPACT_ATOMS: atom_id res chain seq x y z
N MET A 1 -7.14 19.25 -10.00
CA MET A 1 -6.39 18.17 -9.31
C MET A 1 -6.12 17.06 -10.32
N ASN A 2 -4.86 16.75 -10.61
CA ASN A 2 -4.52 15.66 -11.53
C ASN A 2 -4.86 14.30 -10.88
N ARG A 3 -5.41 13.35 -11.66
CA ARG A 3 -5.85 12.03 -11.17
C ARG A 3 -4.75 11.29 -10.40
N PHE A 4 -3.50 11.41 -10.84
CA PHE A 4 -2.32 10.87 -10.15
C PHE A 4 -2.07 11.47 -8.77
N GLY A 5 -2.23 12.79 -8.61
CA GLY A 5 -2.04 13.46 -7.31
C GLY A 5 -3.08 13.03 -6.27
N ALA A 6 -4.29 12.73 -6.71
CA ALA A 6 -5.33 12.20 -5.83
C ALA A 6 -4.97 10.79 -5.30
N ILE A 7 -4.41 9.92 -6.15
CA ILE A 7 -3.95 8.59 -5.75
C ILE A 7 -2.81 8.68 -4.72
N LEU A 8 -1.85 9.60 -4.93
CA LEU A 8 -0.74 9.82 -4.00
C LEU A 8 -1.20 10.36 -2.64
N LEU A 9 -2.20 11.24 -2.61
CA LEU A 9 -2.81 11.73 -1.37
C LEU A 9 -3.46 10.60 -0.57
N PHE A 10 -4.08 9.64 -1.26
CA PHE A 10 -4.62 8.45 -0.63
C PHE A 10 -3.52 7.50 -0.11
N TYR A 11 -2.40 7.40 -0.83
CA TYR A 11 -1.27 6.56 -0.46
C TYR A 11 -0.55 7.02 0.82
N LYS A 12 -0.47 8.33 1.04
CA LYS A 12 0.30 8.94 2.13
C LYS A 12 0.08 8.32 3.53
N PRO A 13 -1.16 8.11 4.02
CA PRO A 13 -1.36 7.44 5.32
C PRO A 13 -0.99 5.94 5.29
N TYR A 14 -1.17 5.26 4.15
CA TYR A 14 -0.87 3.84 4.02
C TYR A 14 0.63 3.56 3.98
N VAL A 15 1.44 4.43 3.37
CA VAL A 15 2.88 4.20 3.23
C VAL A 15 3.60 4.06 4.57
N LEU A 16 3.16 4.79 5.61
CA LEU A 16 3.78 4.72 6.94
C LEU A 16 3.56 3.33 7.57
N TRP A 17 2.33 2.82 7.51
CA TRP A 17 2.01 1.48 7.99
C TRP A 17 2.74 0.40 7.19
N SER A 18 2.76 0.57 5.88
CA SER A 18 3.40 -0.35 4.96
C SER A 18 4.93 -0.43 5.17
N LEU A 19 5.59 0.71 5.36
CA LEU A 19 7.01 0.77 5.70
C LEU A 19 7.31 0.15 7.07
N GLY A 20 6.47 0.42 8.08
CA GLY A 20 6.61 -0.17 9.41
C GLY A 20 6.60 -1.70 9.37
N VAL A 21 5.66 -2.30 8.62
CA VAL A 21 5.60 -3.76 8.44
C VAL A 21 6.79 -4.28 7.63
N THR A 22 7.24 -3.52 6.62
CA THR A 22 8.43 -3.91 5.83
C THR A 22 9.67 -4.00 6.71
N LEU A 23 9.94 -2.96 7.51
CA LEU A 23 11.09 -2.94 8.42
C LEU A 23 11.00 -4.05 9.45
N PHE A 24 9.82 -4.26 10.05
CA PHE A 24 9.60 -5.32 11.02
C PHE A 24 9.90 -6.71 10.45
N LEU A 25 9.41 -7.02 9.24
CA LEU A 25 9.65 -8.32 8.61
C LEU A 25 11.10 -8.51 8.16
N ILE A 26 11.76 -7.45 7.69
CA ILE A 26 13.20 -7.49 7.37
C ILE A 26 14.01 -7.76 8.64
N SER A 27 13.66 -7.17 9.80
CA SER A 27 14.34 -7.43 11.07
C SER A 27 14.21 -8.87 11.59
N VAL A 28 13.26 -9.65 11.05
CA VAL A 28 13.04 -11.07 11.39
C VAL A 28 13.60 -11.99 10.28
N ASP A 29 14.43 -11.46 9.38
CA ASP A 29 15.01 -12.19 8.24
C ASP A 29 13.96 -12.91 7.37
N SER A 30 12.80 -12.27 7.18
CA SER A 30 11.73 -12.84 6.37
C SER A 30 12.03 -12.78 4.88
N ASP A 31 11.68 -13.84 4.15
CA ASP A 31 11.77 -13.89 2.70
C ASP A 31 10.95 -12.79 2.02
N PHE A 32 11.43 -12.32 0.87
CA PHE A 32 10.74 -11.31 0.06
C PHE A 32 9.29 -11.71 -0.28
N ILE A 33 9.06 -13.00 -0.53
CA ILE A 33 7.72 -13.55 -0.83
C ILE A 33 6.78 -13.36 0.36
N VAL A 34 7.27 -13.61 1.58
CA VAL A 34 6.50 -13.43 2.83
C VAL A 34 6.17 -11.95 3.03
N ILE A 35 7.11 -11.05 2.76
CA ILE A 35 6.89 -9.60 2.81
C ILE A 35 5.79 -9.17 1.82
N CYS A 36 5.85 -9.65 0.58
CA CYS A 36 4.83 -9.37 -0.43
C CYS A 36 3.44 -9.90 -0.04
N ALA A 37 3.37 -11.09 0.57
CA ALA A 37 2.12 -11.68 1.05
C ALA A 37 1.53 -10.87 2.22
N ALA A 38 2.36 -10.47 3.19
CA ALA A 38 1.94 -9.61 4.30
C ALA A 38 1.40 -8.25 3.80
N LYS A 39 2.02 -7.68 2.76
CA LYS A 39 1.55 -6.46 2.11
C LYS A 39 0.19 -6.61 1.45
N LEU A 40 -0.05 -7.73 0.76
CA LEU A 40 -1.39 -8.02 0.20
C LEU A 40 -2.42 -8.09 1.30
N PHE A 41 -2.10 -8.76 2.41
CA PHE A 41 -2.99 -8.85 3.56
C PHE A 41 -3.31 -7.46 4.13
N LEU A 42 -2.30 -6.61 4.32
CA LEU A 42 -2.45 -5.23 4.81
C LEU A 42 -3.33 -4.38 3.87
N LEU A 43 -3.16 -4.54 2.55
CA LEU A 43 -3.97 -3.86 1.55
C LEU A 43 -5.42 -4.35 1.57
N THR A 44 -5.67 -5.66 1.71
CA THR A 44 -7.04 -6.20 1.84
C THR A 44 -7.71 -5.73 3.11
N PHE A 45 -6.96 -5.62 4.21
CA PHE A 45 -7.48 -5.08 5.47
C PHE A 45 -7.81 -3.59 5.34
N LEU A 46 -6.95 -2.81 4.65
CA LEU A 46 -7.23 -1.41 4.33
C LEU A 46 -8.52 -1.28 3.49
N TRP A 47 -8.69 -2.14 2.48
CA TRP A 47 -9.89 -2.15 1.65
C TRP A 47 -11.14 -2.45 2.46
N TYR A 48 -11.12 -3.50 3.28
CA TYR A 48 -12.21 -3.88 4.16
C TYR A 48 -12.55 -2.77 5.17
N PHE A 49 -11.55 -2.18 5.82
CA PHE A 49 -11.75 -1.09 6.76
C PHE A 49 -12.41 0.12 6.09
N LEU A 50 -11.95 0.49 4.88
CA LEU A 50 -12.51 1.62 4.15
C LEU A 50 -13.89 1.35 3.56
N SER A 51 -14.23 0.09 3.26
CA SER A 51 -15.55 -0.28 2.75
C SER A 51 -16.63 -0.28 3.84
N GLU A 52 -16.27 -0.71 5.05
CA GLU A 52 -17.20 -0.84 6.17
C GLU A 52 -17.32 0.42 7.05
N THR A 53 -16.29 1.26 7.10
CA THR A 53 -16.32 2.46 7.95
C THR A 53 -16.88 3.70 7.25
N THR A 54 -17.06 4.79 8.01
CA THR A 54 -17.43 6.13 7.50
C THR A 54 -16.46 6.66 6.43
N ALA A 55 -15.26 6.08 6.33
CA ALA A 55 -14.29 6.35 5.29
C ALA A 55 -14.72 5.87 3.89
N LYS A 56 -15.81 5.12 3.76
CA LYS A 56 -16.46 4.77 2.47
C LYS A 56 -16.74 5.99 1.61
N ARG A 57 -17.01 7.16 2.22
CA ARG A 57 -17.15 8.45 1.50
C ARG A 57 -15.90 8.80 0.69
N LYS A 58 -14.69 8.48 1.18
CA LYS A 58 -13.45 8.67 0.41
C LYS A 58 -13.45 7.79 -0.84
N LEU A 59 -13.81 6.51 -0.72
CA LEU A 59 -13.88 5.60 -1.87
C LEU A 59 -14.90 6.07 -2.92
N ILE A 60 -16.06 6.59 -2.48
CA ILE A 60 -17.08 7.16 -3.36
C ILE A 60 -16.54 8.42 -4.07
N PHE A 61 -15.78 9.28 -3.39
CA PHE A 61 -15.13 10.44 -4.02
C PHE A 61 -14.19 10.02 -5.15
N TYR A 62 -13.32 9.01 -4.94
CA TYR A 62 -12.44 8.50 -6.01
C TYR A 62 -13.22 7.83 -7.14
N LYS A 63 -14.31 7.13 -6.82
CA LYS A 63 -15.23 6.57 -7.82
C LYS A 63 -15.88 7.65 -8.69
N ASN A 64 -16.30 8.76 -8.08
CA ASN A 64 -16.89 9.91 -8.79
C ASN A 64 -15.86 10.65 -9.66
N LEU A 65 -14.56 10.57 -9.32
CA LEU A 65 -13.46 11.04 -10.17
C LEU A 65 -13.16 10.09 -11.36
N GLY A 66 -13.91 9.00 -11.51
CA GLY A 66 -13.74 8.00 -12.56
C GLY A 66 -12.66 6.96 -12.27
N ILE A 67 -12.16 6.87 -11.03
CA ILE A 67 -11.17 5.88 -10.61
C ILE A 67 -11.91 4.74 -9.93
N SER A 68 -11.90 3.55 -10.52
CA SER A 68 -12.49 2.38 -9.87
C SER A 68 -11.72 2.02 -8.60
N THR A 69 -12.42 1.53 -7.59
CA THR A 69 -11.84 1.09 -6.32
C THR A 69 -10.72 0.09 -6.57
N LEU A 70 -10.96 -0.96 -7.36
CA LEU A 70 -9.94 -1.95 -7.70
C LEU A 70 -8.69 -1.31 -8.32
N LYS A 71 -8.84 -0.38 -9.26
CA LYS A 71 -7.71 0.32 -9.88
C LYS A 71 -6.92 1.14 -8.87
N LEU A 72 -7.59 1.79 -7.92
CA LEU A 72 -6.95 2.52 -6.83
C LEU A 72 -6.06 1.58 -5.99
N PHE A 73 -6.62 0.48 -5.49
CA PHE A 73 -5.86 -0.48 -4.66
C PHE A 73 -4.74 -1.18 -5.45
N SER A 74 -4.95 -1.54 -6.71
CA SER A 74 -3.89 -2.13 -7.54
C SER A 74 -2.72 -1.17 -7.77
N VAL A 75 -2.98 0.11 -8.07
CA VAL A 75 -1.90 1.10 -8.25
C VAL A 75 -1.15 1.33 -6.94
N LEU A 76 -1.85 1.38 -5.81
CA LEU A 76 -1.21 1.50 -4.50
C LEU A 76 -0.28 0.33 -4.23
N TYR A 77 -0.72 -0.91 -4.49
CA TYR A 77 0.08 -2.11 -4.30
C TYR A 77 1.33 -2.13 -5.17
N ILE A 78 1.22 -1.72 -6.44
CA ILE A 78 2.36 -1.67 -7.36
C ILE A 78 3.40 -0.66 -6.88
N ILE A 79 2.98 0.56 -6.52
CA ILE A 79 3.87 1.59 -5.98
C ILE A 79 4.57 1.09 -4.71
N ASP A 80 3.81 0.45 -3.84
CA ASP A 80 4.29 -0.06 -2.56
C ASP A 80 5.30 -1.20 -2.72
N ILE A 81 5.06 -2.17 -3.61
CA ILE A 81 6.05 -3.22 -3.93
C ILE A 81 7.34 -2.62 -4.51
N LEU A 82 7.24 -1.64 -5.41
CA LEU A 82 8.43 -1.01 -5.99
C LEU A 82 9.31 -0.38 -4.91
N ILE A 83 8.69 0.35 -3.96
CA ILE A 83 9.37 0.92 -2.80
C ILE A 83 9.97 -0.20 -1.93
N THR A 84 9.21 -1.27 -1.65
CA THR A 84 9.66 -2.41 -0.85
C THR A 84 10.86 -3.12 -1.49
N SER A 85 10.85 -3.32 -2.80
CA SER A 85 11.94 -3.95 -3.54
C SER A 85 13.23 -3.12 -3.45
N LEU A 86 13.12 -1.79 -3.52
CA LEU A 86 14.23 -0.87 -3.28
C LEU A 86 14.78 -1.05 -1.85
N PHE A 87 13.93 -1.02 -0.83
CA PHE A 87 14.35 -1.20 0.56
C PHE A 87 14.99 -2.57 0.79
N PHE A 88 14.38 -3.65 0.30
CA PHE A 88 14.90 -5.00 0.46
C PHE A 88 16.29 -5.15 -0.15
N LYS A 89 16.52 -4.60 -1.36
CA LYS A 89 17.85 -4.59 -1.98
C LYS A 89 18.87 -3.80 -1.17
N VAL A 90 18.50 -2.63 -0.66
CA VAL A 90 19.39 -1.81 0.17
C VAL A 90 19.78 -2.56 1.44
N PHE A 91 18.83 -3.17 2.14
CA PHE A 91 19.10 -3.96 3.35
C PHE A 91 19.96 -5.20 3.08
N ASN A 92 19.72 -5.92 1.98
CA ASN A 92 20.55 -7.07 1.59
C ASN A 92 22.00 -6.70 1.23
N VAL A 93 22.31 -5.42 1.00
CA VAL A 93 23.70 -4.96 0.77
C VAL A 93 24.43 -4.72 2.09
N PHE A 94 23.70 -4.47 3.18
CA PHE A 94 24.26 -4.16 4.50
C PHE A 94 24.28 -5.34 5.48
N ILE A 95 23.47 -6.38 5.22
CA ILE A 95 23.48 -7.68 5.90
C ILE A 95 24.47 -8.60 5.18
#